data_AF-A0A562ZKU9-F1
#
_entry.id   AF-A0A562ZKU9-F1
#
_cell.length_a   1.000
_cell.length_b   1.000
_cell.length_c   1.000
_cell.angle_alpha   90.00
_cell.angle_beta   90.00
_cell.angle_gamma   90.00
#
_symmetry.space_group_name_H-M   'P 1'
#
loop_
_entity.id
_entity.type
_entity.pdbx_description
1 polymer ?
#
loop_
_entity_poly.entity_id
_entity_poly.type
_entity_poly.pdbx_seq_one_letter_code
_entity_poly.pdbx_strand_id
1 'polypeptide(L)'
;MGAKTSSPSDERHFRQSTRREKVVEHLFVGELLRLFWTQNSNVEVLRPEVDAAGYDIVLTKGRVTRHVQIKASTGKRKDFPINVSLGAQPSGCIVWLIVDEHLQFQKYFWYGARPGWRLPDLEGFPTARRTTPRSDGIRPDRPSIRSVPCAAFKEVESVEAVALKLFGKGSQTV
;
A
#
# COMPACT_ATOMS: atom_id res chain seq x y z
N MET A 1 -26.85 14.90 19.40
CA MET A 1 -25.49 14.75 18.85
C MET A 1 -24.81 13.64 19.65
N GLY A 2 -24.97 12.38 19.23
CA GLY A 2 -24.46 11.24 19.99
C GLY A 2 -22.97 11.08 19.75
N ALA A 3 -22.15 11.19 20.80
CA ALA A 3 -20.76 10.80 20.74
C ALA A 3 -20.71 9.30 20.42
N LYS A 4 -20.20 8.92 19.24
CA LYS A 4 -19.84 7.54 18.95
C LYS A 4 -18.73 7.15 19.91
N THR A 5 -19.06 6.43 20.97
CA THR A 5 -18.10 5.74 21.82
C THR A 5 -17.43 4.66 20.98
N SER A 6 -16.15 4.86 20.66
CA SER A 6 -15.33 3.85 19.98
C SER A 6 -15.17 2.62 20.86
N SER A 7 -15.21 1.43 20.26
CA SER A 7 -15.05 0.17 21.01
C SER A 7 -13.60 -0.01 21.51
N PRO A 8 -13.35 -0.84 22.53
CA PRO A 8 -11.99 -1.10 23.04
C PRO A 8 -11.03 -1.68 21.97
N SER A 9 -11.56 -2.42 21.00
CA SER A 9 -10.79 -2.91 19.84
C SER A 9 -10.38 -1.76 18.91
N ASP A 10 -11.28 -0.81 18.65
CA ASP A 10 -10.99 0.41 17.86
C ASP A 10 -9.87 1.24 18.50
N GLU A 11 -9.86 1.37 19.83
CA GLU A 11 -8.79 2.07 20.55
C GLU A 11 -7.43 1.38 20.44
N ARG A 12 -7.40 0.04 20.48
CA ARG A 12 -6.15 -0.74 20.29
C ARG A 12 -5.57 -0.53 18.89
N HIS A 13 -6.44 -0.53 17.87
CA HIS A 13 -6.07 -0.28 16.48
C HIS A 13 -5.55 1.15 16.26
N PHE A 14 -6.07 2.12 17.01
CA PHE A 14 -5.65 3.52 16.92
C PHE A 14 -4.30 3.76 17.63
N ARG A 15 -4.13 3.27 18.87
CA ARG A 15 -2.90 3.48 19.68
C ARG A 15 -1.67 2.74 19.16
N GLN A 16 -1.84 1.65 18.40
CA GLN A 16 -0.73 0.82 17.88
C GLN A 16 -0.73 0.75 16.35
N SER A 17 -1.19 1.82 15.68
CA SER A 17 -1.32 1.88 14.22
C SER A 17 -0.06 1.43 13.46
N THR A 18 1.12 1.89 13.88
CA THR A 18 2.42 1.47 13.29
C THR A 18 2.70 -0.02 13.47
N ARG A 19 2.45 -0.58 14.66
CA ARG A 19 2.65 -2.02 14.91
C ARG A 19 1.69 -2.85 14.05
N ARG A 20 0.43 -2.45 13.96
CA ARG A 20 -0.58 -3.10 13.11
C ARG A 20 -0.14 -3.09 11.65
N GLU A 21 0.28 -1.93 11.15
CA GLU A 21 0.76 -1.78 9.77
C GLU A 21 1.91 -2.74 9.48
N LYS A 22 2.88 -2.85 10.39
CA LYS A 22 3.98 -3.81 10.23
C LYS A 22 3.52 -5.27 10.28
N VAL A 23 2.60 -5.65 11.15
CA VAL A 23 2.06 -7.03 11.17
C VAL A 23 1.33 -7.35 9.87
N VAL A 24 0.45 -6.45 9.42
CA VAL A 24 -0.30 -6.60 8.16
C VAL A 24 0.66 -6.72 6.97
N GLU A 25 1.71 -5.92 6.94
CA GLU A 25 2.75 -5.99 5.91
C GLU A 25 3.47 -7.35 5.90
N HIS A 26 3.84 -7.89 7.08
CA HIS A 26 4.45 -9.22 7.17
C HIS A 26 3.50 -10.32 6.72
N LEU A 27 2.23 -10.26 7.12
CA LEU A 27 1.21 -11.23 6.71
C LEU A 27 1.04 -11.21 5.18
N PHE A 28 0.95 -10.02 4.57
CA PHE A 28 0.79 -9.88 3.13
C PHE A 28 2.01 -10.41 2.36
N VAL A 29 3.22 -10.09 2.80
CA VAL A 29 4.44 -10.66 2.23
C VAL A 29 4.46 -12.17 2.38
N GLY A 30 4.04 -12.70 3.53
CA GLY A 30 3.91 -14.14 3.77
C GLY A 30 2.93 -14.82 2.81
N GLU A 31 1.76 -14.23 2.56
CA GLU A 31 0.79 -14.77 1.58
C GLU A 31 1.34 -14.79 0.16
N LEU A 32 2.02 -13.71 -0.26
CA LEU A 32 2.69 -13.65 -1.57
C LEU A 32 3.78 -14.73 -1.68
N LEU A 33 4.64 -14.85 -0.67
CA LEU A 33 5.71 -15.86 -0.66
C LEU A 33 5.14 -17.27 -0.69
N ARG A 34 4.06 -17.55 0.08
CA ARG A 34 3.35 -18.83 0.05
C ARG A 34 2.80 -19.13 -1.35
N LEU A 35 2.19 -18.14 -2.00
CA LEU A 35 1.68 -18.28 -3.36
C LEU A 35 2.79 -18.60 -4.36
N PHE A 36 3.93 -17.90 -4.30
CA PHE A 36 5.02 -18.17 -5.23
C PHE A 36 5.71 -19.52 -4.97
N TRP A 37 5.78 -19.93 -3.70
CA TRP A 37 6.23 -21.27 -3.32
C TRP A 37 5.36 -22.36 -3.95
N THR A 38 4.03 -22.27 -3.84
CA THR A 38 3.12 -23.27 -4.44
C THR A 38 3.16 -23.28 -5.97
N GLN A 39 3.60 -22.18 -6.59
CA GLN A 39 3.82 -22.05 -8.03
C GLN A 39 5.23 -22.48 -8.48
N ASN A 40 6.08 -22.95 -7.57
CA ASN A 40 7.51 -23.23 -7.81
C ASN A 40 8.23 -22.06 -8.50
N SER A 41 7.95 -20.84 -8.03
CA SER A 41 8.51 -19.61 -8.56
C SER A 41 9.29 -18.87 -7.50
N ASN A 42 10.46 -18.35 -7.86
CA ASN A 42 11.25 -17.49 -6.99
C ASN A 42 10.76 -16.04 -7.05
N VAL A 43 10.82 -15.35 -5.92
CA VAL A 43 10.64 -13.90 -5.78
C VAL A 43 11.63 -13.39 -4.73
N GLU A 44 12.22 -12.23 -4.96
CA GLU A 44 13.04 -11.53 -3.98
C GLU A 44 12.24 -10.43 -3.31
N VAL A 45 12.43 -10.28 -2.00
CA VAL A 45 11.80 -9.22 -1.20
C VAL A 45 12.91 -8.42 -0.53
N LEU A 46 13.02 -7.14 -0.88
CA LEU A 46 13.95 -6.19 -0.26
C LEU A 46 13.16 -5.14 0.51
N ARG A 47 13.75 -4.61 1.58
CA ARG A 47 13.20 -3.52 2.40
C ARG A 47 14.16 -2.35 2.37
N PRO A 48 13.70 -1.10 2.19
CA PRO A 48 14.57 0.06 2.23
C PRO A 48 15.10 0.27 3.66
N GLU A 49 16.40 0.52 3.79
CA GLU A 49 17.00 0.95 5.06
C GLU A 49 16.63 2.41 5.38
N VAL A 50 16.52 3.24 4.33
CA VAL A 50 16.13 4.65 4.43
C VAL A 50 14.91 4.90 3.54
N ASP A 51 13.80 5.33 4.14
CA ASP A 51 12.57 5.65 3.42
C ASP A 51 12.59 7.08 2.85
N ALA A 52 13.19 7.24 1.67
CA ALA A 52 13.17 8.50 0.92
C ALA A 52 12.09 8.52 -0.18
N ALA A 53 11.69 7.35 -0.65
CA ALA A 53 10.88 7.18 -1.86
C ALA A 53 9.43 6.75 -1.58
N GLY A 54 9.07 6.50 -0.32
CA GLY A 54 7.70 6.26 0.11
C GLY A 54 7.15 4.89 -0.27
N TYR A 55 8.01 3.88 -0.45
CA TYR A 55 7.62 2.48 -0.61
C TYR A 55 8.04 1.67 0.62
N ASP A 56 7.32 0.59 0.90
CA ASP A 56 7.56 -0.27 2.06
C ASP A 56 8.46 -1.47 1.71
N ILE A 57 8.30 -2.00 0.50
CA ILE A 57 9.08 -3.14 -0.01
C ILE A 57 9.41 -2.98 -1.50
N VAL A 58 10.46 -3.68 -1.93
CA VAL A 58 10.75 -3.92 -3.34
C VAL A 58 10.61 -5.42 -3.60
N LEU A 59 9.85 -5.76 -4.63
CA LEU A 59 9.64 -7.15 -5.05
C LEU A 59 10.24 -7.35 -6.44
N THR A 60 11.07 -8.37 -6.60
CA THR A 60 11.65 -8.75 -7.90
C THR A 60 11.30 -10.18 -8.26
N LYS A 61 10.74 -10.37 -9.46
CA LYS A 61 10.44 -11.69 -10.04
C LYS A 61 10.81 -11.70 -11.52
N GLY A 62 11.79 -12.53 -11.88
CA GLY A 62 12.33 -12.55 -13.24
C GLY A 62 12.89 -11.17 -13.64
N ARG A 63 12.36 -10.56 -14.70
CA ARG A 63 12.80 -9.24 -15.20
C ARG A 63 12.00 -8.06 -14.63
N VAL A 64 11.03 -8.31 -13.76
CA VAL A 64 10.15 -7.27 -13.22
C VAL A 64 10.50 -6.99 -11.78
N THR A 65 10.87 -5.73 -11.51
CA THR A 65 11.04 -5.18 -10.16
C THR A 65 9.92 -4.17 -9.89
N ARG A 66 9.30 -4.24 -8.71
CA ARG A 66 8.20 -3.39 -8.25
C ARG A 66 8.58 -2.70 -6.94
N HIS A 67 8.47 -1.37 -6.91
CA HIS A 67 8.53 -0.59 -5.67
C HIS A 67 7.11 -0.46 -5.13
N VAL A 68 6.80 -1.13 -4.02
CA VAL A 68 5.44 -1.29 -3.52
C VAL A 68 5.25 -0.50 -2.23
N GLN A 69 4.31 0.43 -2.24
CA GLN A 69 3.77 1.00 -1.02
C GLN A 69 2.57 0.17 -0.55
N ILE A 70 2.56 -0.22 0.71
CA ILE A 70 1.48 -0.99 1.32
C ILE A 70 0.67 -0.06 2.21
N LYS A 71 -0.64 -0.10 2.05
CA LYS A 71 -1.59 0.61 2.90
C LYS A 71 -2.53 -0.40 3.56
N ALA A 72 -2.87 -0.16 4.82
CA ALA A 72 -3.84 -0.97 5.54
C ALA A 72 -4.92 -0.10 6.20
N SER A 73 -6.15 -0.59 6.24
CA SER A 73 -7.24 0.03 7.00
C SER A 73 -8.24 -1.01 7.50
N THR A 74 -8.98 -0.68 8.57
CA THR A 74 -10.07 -1.52 9.09
C THR A 74 -11.43 -1.23 8.44
N GLY A 75 -11.43 -0.48 7.34
CA GLY A 75 -12.63 -0.04 6.63
C GLY A 75 -12.29 0.93 5.50
N LYS A 76 -13.31 1.41 4.78
CA LYS A 76 -13.12 2.38 3.71
C LYS A 76 -12.66 3.73 4.29
N ARG A 77 -11.66 4.34 3.64
CA ARG A 77 -11.22 5.70 3.92
C ARG A 77 -11.67 6.63 2.80
N LYS A 78 -11.52 7.94 2.99
CA LYS A 78 -11.74 8.92 1.92
C LYS A 78 -10.57 8.91 0.94
N ASP A 79 -9.36 8.93 1.48
CA ASP A 79 -8.12 9.03 0.72
C ASP A 79 -6.91 8.39 1.43
N PHE A 80 -5.81 8.35 0.69
CA PHE A 80 -4.49 8.00 1.19
C PHE A 80 -3.49 9.11 0.84
N PRO A 81 -2.65 9.55 1.81
CA PRO A 81 -1.49 10.37 1.50
C PRO A 81 -0.42 9.51 0.82
N ILE A 82 -0.09 9.83 -0.42
CA ILE A 82 0.91 9.13 -1.24
C ILE A 82 2.03 10.10 -1.59
N ASN A 83 3.28 9.66 -1.40
CA ASN A 83 4.44 10.46 -1.78
C ASN A 83 4.61 10.44 -3.31
N VAL A 84 4.77 11.62 -3.92
CA VAL A 84 5.02 11.75 -5.36
C VAL A 84 6.31 11.07 -5.81
N SER A 85 7.30 10.91 -4.91
CA SER A 85 8.55 10.23 -5.20
C SER A 85 8.36 8.75 -5.56
N LEU A 86 7.27 8.12 -5.13
CA LEU A 86 6.90 6.76 -5.55
C LEU A 86 6.67 6.69 -7.07
N GLY A 87 6.13 7.76 -7.68
CA GLY A 87 5.90 7.83 -9.11
C GLY A 87 7.18 7.89 -9.96
N ALA A 88 8.28 8.36 -9.36
CA ALA A 88 9.60 8.35 -9.98
C ALA A 88 10.30 6.98 -9.89
N GLN A 89 9.82 6.08 -9.01
CA GLN A 89 10.43 4.77 -8.84
C GLN A 89 10.09 3.83 -10.00
N PRO A 90 11.04 2.96 -10.42
CA PRO A 90 10.78 1.93 -11.41
C PRO A 90 9.57 1.08 -11.03
N SER A 91 8.57 1.05 -11.91
CA SER A 91 7.34 0.27 -11.73
C SER A 91 6.62 0.43 -10.39
N GLY A 92 6.65 1.63 -9.80
CA GLY A 92 5.97 1.95 -8.54
C GLY A 92 4.49 1.56 -8.55
N CYS A 93 4.01 1.05 -7.42
CA CYS A 93 2.59 0.73 -7.20
C CYS A 93 2.20 0.81 -5.73
N ILE A 94 0.89 0.81 -5.49
CA ILE A 94 0.30 0.81 -4.16
C ILE A 94 -0.65 -0.39 -4.06
N VAL A 95 -0.48 -1.17 -2.99
CA VAL A 95 -1.42 -2.21 -2.58
C VAL A 95 -2.11 -1.72 -1.31
N TRP A 96 -3.44 -1.61 -1.36
CA TRP A 96 -4.25 -1.30 -0.20
C TRP A 96 -5.04 -2.51 0.25
N LEU A 97 -4.87 -2.86 1.52
CA LEU A 97 -5.48 -3.99 2.20
C LEU A 97 -6.55 -3.48 3.17
N ILE A 98 -7.78 -3.99 3.06
CA ILE A 98 -8.76 -3.86 4.12
C ILE A 98 -8.66 -5.11 4.99
N VAL A 99 -8.48 -4.92 6.29
CA VAL A 99 -8.39 -6.00 7.28
C VAL A 99 -9.48 -5.87 8.34
N ASP A 100 -9.85 -6.97 8.98
CA ASP A 100 -10.71 -6.94 10.17
C ASP A 100 -9.92 -6.70 11.47
N GLU A 101 -10.59 -6.78 12.62
CA GLU A 101 -9.97 -6.65 13.94
C GLU A 101 -8.92 -7.73 14.27
N HIS A 102 -9.00 -8.87 13.58
CA HIS A 102 -8.10 -10.02 13.68
C HIS A 102 -6.99 -9.98 12.62
N LEU A 103 -6.87 -8.89 11.87
CA LEU A 103 -5.89 -8.67 10.81
C LEU A 103 -6.04 -9.64 9.63
N GLN A 104 -7.20 -10.26 9.46
CA GLN A 104 -7.49 -11.07 8.28
C GLN A 104 -7.80 -10.17 7.09
N PHE A 105 -7.28 -10.52 5.92
CA PHE A 105 -7.54 -9.75 4.70
C PHE A 105 -8.97 -9.96 4.23
N GLN A 106 -9.70 -8.86 4.12
CA GLN A 106 -11.09 -8.84 3.66
C GLN A 106 -11.18 -8.40 2.21
N LYS A 107 -10.36 -7.41 1.80
CA LYS A 107 -10.33 -6.88 0.42
C LYS A 107 -8.95 -6.39 0.03
N TYR A 108 -8.66 -6.46 -1.26
CA TYR A 108 -7.44 -5.96 -1.85
C TYR A 108 -7.76 -4.87 -2.88
N PHE A 109 -6.92 -3.85 -2.92
CA PHE A 109 -7.06 -2.72 -3.82
C PHE A 109 -5.72 -2.40 -4.46
N TRP A 110 -5.76 -2.01 -5.73
CA TRP A 110 -4.59 -1.77 -6.56
C TRP A 110 -4.60 -0.35 -7.12
N TYR A 111 -3.46 0.32 -7.02
CA TYR A 111 -3.16 1.53 -7.78
C TYR A 111 -1.76 1.42 -8.39
N GLY A 112 -1.70 1.36 -9.71
CA GLY A 112 -0.45 1.19 -10.43
C GLY A 112 -0.65 0.77 -11.88
N ALA A 113 0.40 0.89 -12.68
CA ALA A 113 0.40 0.52 -14.09
C ALA A 113 0.80 -0.95 -14.31
N ARG A 114 0.93 -1.33 -15.59
CA ARG A 114 1.38 -2.66 -16.01
C ARG A 114 2.80 -2.97 -15.49
N PRO A 115 3.20 -4.25 -15.41
CA PRO A 115 4.58 -4.64 -15.05
C PRO A 115 5.60 -3.93 -15.95
N GLY A 116 6.62 -3.30 -15.35
CA GLY A 116 7.63 -2.52 -16.06
C GLY A 116 7.27 -1.05 -16.33
N TRP A 117 6.01 -0.66 -16.10
CA TRP A 117 5.54 0.72 -16.36
C TRP A 117 5.47 1.53 -15.07
N ARG A 118 5.85 2.81 -15.17
CA ARG A 118 5.80 3.77 -14.06
C ARG A 118 4.39 3.91 -13.49
N LEU A 119 4.32 4.34 -12.23
CA LEU A 119 3.05 4.65 -11.58
C LEU A 119 2.28 5.67 -12.43
N PRO A 120 0.93 5.55 -12.53
CA PRO A 120 0.11 6.63 -13.07
C PRO A 120 0.40 7.93 -12.32
N ASP A 121 0.39 9.04 -13.05
CA ASP A 121 0.72 10.35 -12.49
C ASP A 121 -0.21 10.73 -11.33
N LEU A 122 0.39 11.28 -10.29
CA LEU A 122 -0.27 11.70 -9.06
C LEU A 122 -0.49 13.22 -9.01
N GLU A 123 0.10 14.01 -9.92
CA GLU A 123 0.05 15.47 -9.88
C GLU A 123 -1.36 16.04 -10.00
N GLY A 124 -2.27 15.33 -10.66
CA GLY A 124 -3.69 15.71 -10.76
C GLY A 124 -4.49 15.62 -9.45
N PHE A 125 -3.93 15.06 -8.38
CA PHE A 125 -4.61 14.96 -7.08
C PHE A 125 -4.32 16.15 -6.15
N PRO A 126 -5.21 16.46 -5.18
CA PRO A 126 -4.97 17.52 -4.21
C PRO A 126 -3.71 17.29 -3.36
N THR A 127 -3.00 18.35 -2.99
CA THR A 127 -1.89 18.27 -2.03
C THR A 127 -2.40 17.91 -0.64
N ALA A 128 -1.74 16.95 0.02
CA ALA A 128 -2.12 16.54 1.36
C ALA A 128 -1.64 17.55 2.40
N ARG A 129 -2.47 17.81 3.42
CA ARG A 129 -2.11 18.66 4.56
C ARG A 129 -1.48 17.86 5.68
N ARG A 130 -0.68 18.53 6.51
CA ARG A 130 -0.14 17.94 7.73
C ARG A 130 -1.26 17.58 8.71
N THR A 131 -1.21 16.37 9.26
CA THR A 131 -2.19 15.89 10.25
C THR A 131 -2.19 16.75 11.51
N THR A 132 -1.00 17.10 12.00
CA THR A 132 -0.82 17.96 13.18
C THR A 132 -0.62 19.40 12.75
N PRO A 133 -1.35 20.36 13.32
CA PRO A 133 -1.05 21.78 13.14
C PRO A 133 0.33 22.12 13.72
N ARG A 134 0.94 23.19 13.22
CA ARG A 134 2.09 23.82 13.85
C ARG A 134 1.65 24.54 15.14
N SER A 135 2.63 25.06 15.87
CA SER A 135 2.42 25.85 17.08
C SER A 135 1.53 27.09 16.86
N ASP A 136 1.43 27.57 15.62
CA ASP A 136 0.56 28.67 15.18
C ASP A 136 -0.87 28.22 14.78
N GLY A 137 -1.20 26.93 14.92
CA GLY A 137 -2.50 26.36 14.54
C GLY A 137 -2.65 26.04 13.04
N ILE A 138 -1.68 26.41 12.20
CA ILE A 138 -1.74 26.19 10.75
C ILE A 138 -1.35 24.74 10.42
N ARG A 139 -2.10 24.10 9.53
CA ARG A 139 -1.74 22.78 8.96
C ARG A 139 -1.10 22.99 7.59
N PRO A 140 0.24 23.09 7.51
CA PRO A 140 0.90 23.35 6.25
C PRO A 140 0.68 22.20 5.27
N ASP A 141 0.66 22.55 3.98
CA ASP A 141 0.67 21.59 2.89
C ASP A 141 1.98 20.80 2.88
N ARG A 142 1.90 19.55 2.41
CA ARG A 142 3.04 18.68 2.17
C ARG A 142 3.20 18.55 0.65
N PRO A 143 3.97 19.42 -0.02
CA PRO A 143 3.99 19.52 -1.48
C PRO A 143 4.38 18.21 -2.18
N SER A 144 5.18 17.37 -1.52
CA SER A 144 5.59 16.04 -1.99
C SER A 144 4.54 14.94 -1.74
N ILE A 145 3.38 15.26 -1.16
CA ILE A 145 2.34 14.28 -0.83
C ILE A 145 1.03 14.68 -1.46
N ARG A 146 0.42 13.75 -2.17
CA ARG A 146 -0.89 13.89 -2.81
C ARG A 146 -1.93 13.07 -2.05
N SER A 147 -3.14 13.59 -1.96
CA SER A 147 -4.28 12.91 -1.37
C SER A 147 -5.01 12.12 -2.44
N VAL A 148 -4.68 10.83 -2.57
CA VAL A 148 -5.25 9.96 -3.61
C VAL A 148 -6.58 9.40 -3.08
N PRO A 149 -7.72 9.69 -3.72
CA PRO A 149 -9.01 9.22 -3.25
C PRO A 149 -9.12 7.71 -3.37
N CYS A 150 -9.80 7.06 -2.42
CA CYS A 150 -10.00 5.61 -2.47
C CYS A 150 -10.73 5.13 -3.74
N ALA A 151 -11.52 6.00 -4.38
CA ALA A 151 -12.18 5.72 -5.65
C ALA A 151 -11.20 5.55 -6.84
N ALA A 152 -9.96 6.05 -6.74
CA ALA A 152 -8.94 5.84 -7.76
C ALA A 152 -8.35 4.42 -7.74
N PHE A 153 -8.52 3.70 -6.63
CA PHE A 153 -8.03 2.34 -6.46
C PHE A 153 -9.00 1.34 -7.07
N LYS A 154 -8.46 0.32 -7.74
CA LYS A 154 -9.26 -0.77 -8.31
C LYS A 154 -9.29 -1.94 -7.34
N GLU A 155 -10.48 -2.38 -6.96
CA GLU A 155 -10.65 -3.61 -6.18
C GLU A 155 -10.10 -4.80 -6.99
N VAL A 156 -9.39 -5.70 -6.32
CA VAL A 156 -8.90 -6.97 -6.88
C VAL A 156 -9.29 -8.11 -5.94
N GLU A 157 -9.60 -9.26 -6.52
CA GLU A 157 -10.40 -10.28 -5.84
C GLU A 157 -9.58 -11.15 -4.87
N SER A 158 -8.26 -11.23 -5.05
CA SER A 158 -7.40 -12.10 -4.23
C SER A 158 -5.92 -11.71 -4.28
N VAL A 159 -5.11 -12.37 -3.46
CA VAL A 159 -3.64 -12.24 -3.49
C VAL A 159 -3.04 -12.70 -4.82
N GLU A 160 -3.63 -13.71 -5.49
CA GLU A 160 -3.26 -14.14 -6.84
C GLU A 160 -3.50 -13.04 -7.87
N ALA A 161 -4.64 -12.34 -7.76
CA ALA A 161 -4.93 -11.20 -8.62
C ALA A 161 -3.95 -10.04 -8.37
N VAL A 162 -3.54 -9.81 -7.12
CA VAL A 162 -2.47 -8.84 -6.79
C VAL A 162 -1.14 -9.27 -7.41
N ALA A 163 -0.74 -10.53 -7.28
CA ALA A 163 0.48 -11.06 -7.89
C ALA A 163 0.47 -10.90 -9.42
N LEU A 164 -0.68 -11.10 -10.06
CA LEU A 164 -0.87 -10.85 -11.49
C LEU A 164 -0.71 -9.37 -11.86
N LYS A 165 -1.15 -8.43 -11.01
CA LYS A 165 -0.88 -7.00 -11.22
C LYS A 165 0.59 -6.65 -11.04
N LEU A 166 1.26 -7.26 -10.05
CA LEU A 166 2.67 -7.05 -9.77
C LEU A 166 3.55 -7.53 -10.95
N PHE A 167 3.32 -8.73 -11.47
CA PHE A 167 4.27 -9.37 -12.39
C PHE A 167 3.71 -9.76 -13.75
N GLY A 168 2.40 -9.66 -13.97
CA GLY A 168 1.75 -10.12 -15.19
C GLY A 168 1.58 -11.64 -15.23
N LYS A 169 0.99 -12.14 -16.31
CA LYS A 169 0.97 -13.59 -16.57
C LYS A 169 2.41 -13.99 -16.89
N GLY A 170 3.00 -14.85 -16.07
CA GLY A 170 4.35 -15.31 -16.33
C GLY A 170 4.42 -15.97 -17.71
N SER A 171 5.27 -15.47 -18.60
CA SER A 171 5.88 -16.33 -19.60
C SER A 171 6.83 -17.23 -18.82
N GLN A 172 6.37 -18.43 -18.50
CA GLN A 172 7.26 -19.51 -18.07
C GLN A 172 8.28 -19.68 -19.18
N THR A 173 9.52 -19.28 -18.94
CA THR A 173 10.64 -19.84 -19.69
C THR A 173 11.42 -20.60 -18.65
N VAL A 174 11.25 -21.92 -18.76
CA VAL A 174 11.96 -22.97 -18.04
C VAL A 174 13.46 -22.72 -18.11
#